data_AF-A0A7V0N1K1-F1
#
_entry.id   AF-A0A7V0N1K1-F1
#
_cell.length_a   1.000
_cell.length_b   1.000
_cell.length_c   1.000
_cell.angle_alpha   90.00
_cell.angle_beta   90.00
_cell.angle_gamma   90.00
#
_symmetry.space_group_name_H-M   'P 1'
#
loop_
_entity.id
_entity.type
_entity.pdbx_description
1 polymer ?
#
loop_
_entity_poly.entity_id
_entity_poly.type
_entity_poly.pdbx_seq_one_letter_code
_entity_poly.pdbx_strand_id
1 'polypeptide(L)'
;MRNVKDQSRRGENLLEKKWMWMINIFIGKSILTDFYRGGKSMYKKMIKIVLAVSFIFLLTFNAGFSKTIKLRFYYPVGVTGPLAQVIDGMTNEFNASHPNIKVEPVYCGNYNNTMQKVQAAVMSGRPPDIAVVEISELYTLLALDSIIPLDKYIEKEGGKDFLNQYFSAFFGNAKARGKIWGFPFQRSTPVLYWNKDLFLKHAAELKAEGLDPERAPRTWYELVEYAKILTERSGNETKVYGLILPGGWNDWIFEGFVRQNGAQLISDDGKKAYFDTLDVLEPLILWYKLTNILKVSPPLRPWNTTPIDFAAGKAAMMYYSTGGLPTIRKQAKFRFGVAFLPKNVQYGTPVGGGDFHIFRKIPKEN
;
A
#
# COMPACT_ATOMS: atom_id res chain seq x y z
N MET A 1 -35.94 19.57 -21.28
CA MET A 1 -35.33 18.79 -22.38
C MET A 1 -35.07 19.71 -23.57
N ARG A 2 -33.81 20.11 -23.80
CA ARG A 2 -33.23 20.58 -25.07
C ARG A 2 -31.70 20.40 -24.99
N ASN A 3 -31.10 20.08 -26.13
CA ASN A 3 -29.86 19.35 -26.37
C ASN A 3 -28.54 19.93 -25.80
N VAL A 4 -27.69 19.05 -25.23
CA VAL A 4 -26.26 19.28 -24.93
C VAL A 4 -25.39 18.30 -25.76
N LYS A 5 -25.67 18.16 -27.06
CA LYS A 5 -24.91 17.27 -27.97
C LYS A 5 -24.27 17.98 -29.17
N ASP A 6 -24.28 19.32 -29.23
CA ASP A 6 -23.89 20.05 -30.44
C ASP A 6 -22.65 20.97 -30.30
N GLN A 7 -21.84 20.80 -29.24
CA GLN A 7 -20.58 21.56 -29.09
C GLN A 7 -19.30 20.74 -29.22
N SER A 8 -19.34 19.40 -29.32
CA SER A 8 -18.13 18.57 -29.50
C SER A 8 -17.70 18.35 -30.96
N ARG A 9 -18.53 18.67 -31.96
CA ARG A 9 -18.22 18.44 -33.39
C ARG A 9 -17.55 19.60 -34.13
N ARG A 10 -17.35 20.75 -33.49
CA ARG A 10 -16.71 21.93 -34.12
C ARG A 10 -15.21 22.10 -33.80
N GLY A 11 -14.65 21.32 -32.87
CA GLY A 11 -13.22 21.39 -32.50
C GLY A 11 -12.29 20.48 -33.31
N GLU A 12 -12.76 19.32 -33.76
CA GLU A 12 -11.92 18.32 -34.45
C GLU A 12 -11.57 18.71 -35.90
N ASN A 13 -12.39 19.55 -36.54
CA ASN A 13 -12.22 19.94 -37.95
C ASN A 13 -11.22 21.09 -38.20
N LEU A 14 -10.65 21.71 -37.14
CA LEU A 14 -9.68 22.81 -37.29
C LEU A 14 -8.22 22.34 -37.33
N LEU A 15 -7.91 21.22 -36.68
CA LEU A 15 -6.56 20.65 -36.66
C LEU A 15 -6.23 19.95 -37.98
N GLU A 16 -7.12 19.13 -38.53
CA GLU A 16 -6.95 18.51 -39.86
C GLU A 16 -6.79 19.55 -40.97
N LYS A 17 -7.57 20.64 -40.92
CA LYS A 17 -7.45 21.74 -41.90
C LYS A 17 -6.12 22.50 -41.78
N LYS A 18 -5.56 22.65 -40.58
CA LYS A 18 -4.23 23.25 -40.38
C LYS A 18 -3.10 22.34 -40.86
N TRP A 19 -3.24 21.02 -40.70
CA TRP A 19 -2.28 20.04 -41.22
C TRP A 19 -2.31 19.96 -42.76
N MET A 20 -3.49 19.95 -43.37
CA MET A 20 -3.63 19.98 -44.83
C MET A 20 -3.15 21.30 -45.46
N TRP A 21 -3.27 22.42 -44.74
CA TRP A 21 -2.73 23.71 -45.20
C TRP A 21 -1.19 23.74 -45.15
N MET A 22 -0.56 23.17 -44.11
CA MET A 22 0.91 23.04 -44.04
C MET A 22 1.49 22.09 -45.11
N ILE A 23 0.80 20.99 -45.43
CA ILE A 23 1.22 20.07 -46.50
C ILE A 23 1.19 20.78 -47.88
N ASN A 24 0.19 21.63 -48.12
CA ASN A 24 0.09 22.44 -49.34
C ASN A 24 1.13 23.57 -49.42
N ILE A 25 1.74 23.98 -48.30
CA ILE A 25 2.83 24.98 -48.27
C ILE A 25 4.20 24.32 -48.51
N PHE A 26 4.40 23.09 -48.05
CA PHE A 26 5.67 22.37 -48.26
C PHE A 26 5.81 21.75 -49.65
N ILE A 27 4.70 21.49 -50.36
CA ILE A 27 4.71 21.08 -51.76
C ILE A 27 4.45 22.32 -52.62
N GLY A 28 5.44 23.21 -52.64
CA GLY A 28 5.42 24.44 -53.41
C GLY A 28 5.09 24.19 -54.89
N LYS A 29 4.13 24.96 -55.40
CA LYS A 29 3.67 25.02 -56.80
C LYS A 29 4.75 25.46 -57.82
N SER A 30 6.03 25.50 -57.46
CA SER A 30 7.13 25.97 -58.33
C SER A 30 7.99 24.85 -58.92
N ILE A 31 7.80 23.57 -58.55
CA ILE A 31 8.59 22.46 -59.12
C ILE A 31 7.89 21.82 -60.35
N LEU A 32 6.63 22.16 -60.61
CA LEU A 32 5.83 21.55 -61.68
C LEU A 32 5.92 22.25 -63.05
N THR A 33 6.55 23.42 -63.14
CA THR A 33 6.65 24.17 -64.41
C THR A 33 7.90 23.91 -65.23
N ASP A 34 8.98 23.35 -64.65
CA ASP A 34 10.18 22.95 -65.42
C ASP A 34 10.18 21.48 -65.85
N PHE A 35 9.13 20.72 -65.49
CA PHE A 35 9.09 19.28 -65.71
C PHE A 35 8.66 18.85 -67.13
N TYR A 36 8.28 19.79 -68.00
CA TYR A 36 7.73 19.48 -69.33
C TYR A 36 8.74 19.53 -70.49
N ARG A 37 10.03 19.82 -70.25
CA ARG A 37 11.04 19.93 -71.32
C ARG A 37 12.26 19.00 -71.21
N GLY A 38 12.27 18.04 -70.29
CA GLY A 38 13.45 17.21 -70.03
C GLY A 38 13.18 15.73 -69.73
N GLY A 39 12.68 14.97 -70.70
CA GLY A 39 13.01 13.55 -70.88
C GLY A 39 12.47 12.52 -69.87
N LYS A 40 11.68 11.56 -70.38
CA LYS A 40 11.25 10.30 -69.71
C LYS A 40 12.38 9.55 -68.96
N SER A 41 13.65 9.80 -69.29
CA SER A 41 14.84 9.26 -68.62
C SER A 41 15.04 9.80 -67.19
N MET A 42 14.82 11.10 -66.97
CA MET A 42 14.99 11.74 -65.66
C MET A 42 13.92 11.27 -64.67
N TYR A 43 12.68 11.14 -65.16
CA TYR A 43 11.54 10.62 -64.39
C TYR A 43 11.76 9.16 -63.92
N LYS A 44 12.32 8.29 -64.78
CA LYS A 44 12.67 6.91 -64.40
C LYS A 44 13.80 6.85 -63.36
N LYS A 45 14.79 7.76 -63.42
CA LYS A 45 15.85 7.86 -62.40
C LYS A 45 15.31 8.39 -61.07
N MET A 46 14.46 9.43 -61.09
CA MET A 46 13.81 9.94 -59.87
C MET A 46 12.91 8.90 -59.21
N ILE A 47 12.11 8.13 -59.97
CA ILE A 47 11.28 7.05 -59.41
C ILE A 47 12.16 5.97 -58.77
N LYS A 48 13.28 5.59 -59.41
CA LYS A 48 14.21 4.61 -58.81
C LYS A 48 14.87 5.14 -57.54
N ILE A 49 15.22 6.42 -57.48
CA ILE A 49 15.81 7.05 -56.29
C ILE A 49 14.76 7.17 -55.19
N VAL A 50 13.53 7.59 -55.48
CA VAL A 50 12.44 7.66 -54.51
C VAL A 50 12.08 6.26 -54.00
N LEU A 51 12.02 5.25 -54.86
CA LEU A 51 11.77 3.87 -54.43
C LEU A 51 12.94 3.31 -53.61
N ALA A 52 14.20 3.60 -53.97
CA ALA A 52 15.37 3.17 -53.20
C ALA A 52 15.45 3.88 -51.83
N VAL A 53 15.16 5.18 -51.77
CA VAL A 53 15.10 5.95 -50.52
C VAL A 53 13.93 5.49 -49.66
N SER A 54 12.75 5.21 -50.24
CA SER A 54 11.61 4.62 -49.52
C SER A 54 11.91 3.21 -49.00
N PHE A 55 12.66 2.40 -49.76
CA PHE A 55 13.06 1.06 -49.35
C PHE A 55 14.12 1.10 -48.23
N ILE A 56 15.07 2.04 -48.30
CA ILE A 56 16.04 2.29 -47.22
C ILE A 56 15.33 2.86 -45.98
N PHE A 57 14.34 3.75 -46.15
CA PHE A 57 13.53 4.27 -45.04
C PHE A 57 12.70 3.16 -44.38
N LEU A 58 12.10 2.25 -45.17
CA LEU A 58 11.41 1.06 -44.64
C LEU A 58 12.36 0.08 -43.94
N LEU A 59 13.62 -0.03 -44.38
CA LEU A 59 14.62 -0.87 -43.74
C LEU A 59 15.18 -0.24 -42.45
N THR A 60 15.24 1.09 -42.34
CA THR A 60 15.65 1.79 -41.11
C THR A 60 14.51 2.04 -40.12
N PHE A 61 13.24 1.97 -40.55
CA PHE A 61 12.06 2.03 -39.67
C PHE A 61 11.63 0.65 -39.14
N ASN A 62 12.48 -0.37 -39.31
CA ASN A 62 12.45 -1.60 -38.52
C ASN A 62 13.42 -1.53 -37.32
N ALA A 63 13.68 -0.33 -36.82
CA ALA A 63 14.13 -0.17 -35.44
C ALA A 63 13.02 -0.75 -34.55
N GLY A 64 13.24 -1.99 -34.07
CA GLY A 64 12.21 -2.86 -33.54
C GLY A 64 11.26 -2.14 -32.59
N PHE A 65 9.97 -2.15 -32.94
CA PHE A 65 8.92 -2.05 -31.93
C PHE A 65 9.09 -3.28 -31.03
N SER A 66 9.97 -3.17 -30.04
CA SER A 66 10.05 -4.11 -28.94
C SER A 66 8.66 -4.20 -28.36
N LYS A 67 8.04 -5.39 -28.42
CA LYS A 67 6.73 -5.66 -27.83
C LYS A 67 6.75 -5.14 -26.40
N THR A 68 5.96 -4.11 -26.09
CA THR A 68 5.88 -3.56 -24.74
C THR A 68 5.41 -4.66 -23.79
N ILE A 69 6.24 -5.00 -22.81
CA ILE A 69 5.93 -5.95 -21.75
C ILE A 69 4.91 -5.28 -20.82
N LYS A 70 3.79 -5.95 -20.50
CA LYS A 70 2.73 -5.39 -19.65
C LYS A 70 2.62 -6.18 -18.36
N LEU A 71 2.88 -5.53 -17.24
CA LEU A 71 2.84 -6.12 -15.91
C LEU A 71 1.61 -5.62 -15.13
N ARG A 72 0.66 -6.52 -14.86
CA ARG A 72 -0.50 -6.24 -14.00
C ARG A 72 -0.08 -6.32 -12.55
N PHE A 73 -0.20 -5.20 -11.85
CA PHE A 73 0.19 -5.06 -10.45
C PHE A 73 -1.04 -4.85 -9.56
N TYR A 74 -1.43 -5.87 -8.79
CA TYR A 74 -2.55 -5.76 -7.84
C TYR A 74 -2.06 -5.22 -6.50
N TYR A 75 -2.73 -4.22 -5.94
CA TYR A 75 -2.31 -3.64 -4.66
C TYR A 75 -3.48 -3.26 -3.73
N PRO A 76 -3.29 -3.37 -2.40
CA PRO A 76 -4.26 -2.96 -1.39
C PRO A 76 -4.00 -1.54 -0.88
N VAL A 77 -5.01 -0.97 -0.23
CA VAL A 77 -4.92 0.20 0.66
C VAL A 77 -5.60 -0.17 1.99
N GLY A 78 -4.80 -0.32 3.05
CA GLY A 78 -5.27 -0.73 4.38
C GLY A 78 -5.58 0.40 5.36
N VAL A 79 -5.31 1.65 4.99
CA VAL A 79 -5.55 2.85 5.82
C VAL A 79 -6.05 4.00 4.97
N THR A 80 -6.79 4.92 5.58
CA THR A 80 -7.25 6.15 4.91
C THR A 80 -6.08 7.03 4.51
N GLY A 81 -6.09 7.50 3.25
CA GLY A 81 -5.08 8.42 2.73
C GLY A 81 -4.92 8.30 1.21
N PRO A 82 -4.08 9.15 0.59
CA PRO A 82 -3.87 9.15 -0.85
C PRO A 82 -2.90 8.04 -1.32
N LEU A 83 -2.90 6.86 -0.68
CA LEU A 83 -1.94 5.80 -0.99
C LEU A 83 -2.05 5.28 -2.43
N ALA A 84 -3.25 5.28 -3.01
CA ALA A 84 -3.43 4.99 -4.43
C ALA A 84 -2.65 5.97 -5.32
N GLN A 85 -2.69 7.27 -5.00
CA GLN A 85 -1.94 8.30 -5.75
C GLN A 85 -0.43 8.12 -5.62
N VAL A 86 0.05 7.62 -4.47
CA VAL A 86 1.48 7.28 -4.28
C VAL A 86 1.89 6.13 -5.21
N ILE A 87 1.10 5.07 -5.28
CA ILE A 87 1.36 3.94 -6.18
C ILE A 87 1.27 4.38 -7.65
N ASP A 88 0.28 5.19 -8.01
CA ASP A 88 0.16 5.75 -9.36
C ASP A 88 1.41 6.59 -9.71
N GLY A 89 1.91 7.40 -8.77
CA GLY A 89 3.16 8.15 -8.93
C GLY A 89 4.37 7.24 -9.19
N MET A 90 4.59 6.24 -8.33
CA MET A 90 5.69 5.28 -8.46
C MET A 90 5.64 4.51 -9.79
N THR A 91 4.45 4.06 -10.20
CA THR A 91 4.29 3.33 -11.47
C THR A 91 4.43 4.24 -12.68
N ASN A 92 4.05 5.51 -12.60
CA ASN A 92 4.29 6.48 -13.67
C ASN A 92 5.78 6.76 -13.86
N GLU A 93 6.53 6.93 -12.77
CA GLU A 93 7.99 7.12 -12.81
C GLU A 93 8.71 5.89 -13.38
N PHE A 94 8.31 4.69 -12.94
CA PHE A 94 8.85 3.44 -13.49
C PHE A 94 8.58 3.31 -14.99
N ASN A 95 7.34 3.57 -15.42
CA ASN A 95 6.95 3.48 -16.83
C ASN A 95 7.68 4.51 -17.71
N ALA A 96 7.96 5.71 -17.18
CA ALA A 96 8.71 6.73 -17.90
C ALA A 96 10.19 6.36 -18.08
N SER A 97 10.78 5.70 -17.07
CA SER A 97 12.19 5.27 -17.09
C SER A 97 12.41 3.94 -17.84
N HIS A 98 11.36 3.14 -18.07
CA HIS A 98 11.44 1.84 -18.73
C HIS A 98 10.49 1.78 -19.94
N PRO A 99 10.84 2.39 -21.09
CA PRO A 99 9.90 2.55 -22.21
C PRO A 99 9.39 1.23 -22.82
N ASN A 100 10.09 0.12 -22.57
CA ASN A 100 9.72 -1.22 -23.03
C ASN A 100 8.87 -2.01 -22.02
N ILE A 101 8.63 -1.48 -20.81
CA ILE A 101 7.86 -2.13 -19.74
C ILE A 101 6.76 -1.20 -19.27
N LYS A 102 5.52 -1.68 -19.25
CA LYS A 102 4.36 -0.97 -18.75
C LYS A 102 3.77 -1.69 -17.54
N VAL A 103 3.95 -1.11 -16.36
CA VAL A 103 3.24 -1.50 -15.15
C VAL A 103 1.85 -0.88 -15.14
N GLU A 104 0.83 -1.73 -15.00
CA GLU A 104 -0.59 -1.38 -14.92
C GLU A 104 -1.07 -1.64 -13.48
N PRO A 105 -1.08 -0.62 -12.60
CA PRO A 105 -1.55 -0.78 -11.23
C PRO A 105 -3.07 -0.99 -11.18
N VAL A 106 -3.52 -1.94 -10.37
CA VAL A 106 -4.92 -2.28 -10.15
C VAL A 106 -5.22 -2.16 -8.67
N TYR A 107 -5.96 -1.12 -8.31
CA TYR A 107 -6.43 -0.95 -6.94
C TYR A 107 -7.47 -2.03 -6.60
N CYS A 108 -7.16 -2.80 -5.56
CA CYS A 108 -7.96 -3.97 -5.20
C CYS A 108 -8.84 -3.79 -3.95
N GLY A 109 -8.85 -2.63 -3.31
CA GLY A 109 -9.55 -2.39 -2.04
C GLY A 109 -8.60 -2.57 -0.85
N ASN A 110 -9.07 -3.15 0.24
CA ASN A 110 -8.21 -3.49 1.37
C ASN A 110 -7.46 -4.82 1.14
N TYR A 111 -6.62 -5.21 2.09
CA TYR A 111 -5.87 -6.46 2.05
C TYR A 111 -6.74 -7.71 1.78
N ASN A 112 -7.87 -7.85 2.47
CA ASN A 112 -8.79 -8.98 2.30
C ASN A 112 -9.40 -8.99 0.89
N ASN A 113 -9.80 -7.84 0.36
CA ASN A 113 -10.32 -7.72 -1.00
C ASN A 113 -9.27 -8.06 -2.05
N THR A 114 -8.02 -7.62 -1.83
CA THR A 114 -6.90 -7.95 -2.71
C THR A 114 -6.62 -9.45 -2.72
N MET A 115 -6.58 -10.12 -1.56
CA MET A 115 -6.38 -11.56 -1.53
C MET A 115 -7.52 -12.32 -2.23
N GLN A 116 -8.77 -11.93 -2.00
CA GLN A 116 -9.92 -12.53 -2.71
C GLN A 116 -9.81 -12.39 -4.22
N LYS A 117 -9.41 -11.20 -4.73
CA LYS A 117 -9.18 -10.97 -6.16
C LYS A 117 -8.01 -11.79 -6.70
N VAL A 118 -6.92 -11.91 -5.94
CA VAL A 118 -5.78 -12.76 -6.28
C VAL A 118 -6.20 -14.22 -6.40
N GLN A 119 -6.92 -14.76 -5.41
CA GLN A 119 -7.41 -16.13 -5.41
C GLN A 119 -8.30 -16.40 -6.64
N ALA A 120 -9.28 -15.52 -6.90
CA ALA A 120 -10.15 -15.65 -8.06
C ALA A 120 -9.37 -15.60 -9.39
N ALA A 121 -8.40 -14.68 -9.51
CA ALA A 121 -7.56 -14.56 -10.69
C ALA A 121 -6.71 -15.82 -10.93
N VAL A 122 -6.08 -16.35 -9.88
CA VAL A 122 -5.30 -17.60 -9.92
C VAL A 122 -6.19 -18.78 -10.34
N MET A 123 -7.35 -18.95 -9.70
CA MET A 123 -8.29 -20.05 -10.01
C MET A 123 -8.85 -19.97 -11.44
N SER A 124 -9.01 -18.77 -11.99
CA SER A 124 -9.46 -18.57 -13.38
C SER A 124 -8.33 -18.70 -14.43
N GLY A 125 -7.11 -19.05 -14.02
CA GLY A 125 -5.96 -19.19 -14.91
C GLY A 125 -5.42 -17.86 -15.44
N ARG A 126 -5.76 -16.73 -14.81
CA ARG A 126 -5.33 -15.38 -15.19
C ARG A 126 -4.75 -14.61 -14.00
N PRO A 127 -3.77 -15.17 -13.27
CA PRO A 127 -3.18 -14.54 -12.08
C PRO A 127 -2.64 -13.15 -12.42
N PRO A 128 -2.56 -12.19 -11.49
CA PRO A 128 -1.79 -10.97 -11.73
C PRO A 128 -0.32 -11.32 -11.98
N ASP A 129 0.45 -10.44 -12.60
CA ASP A 129 1.90 -10.65 -12.73
C ASP A 129 2.56 -10.50 -11.36
N ILE A 130 2.08 -9.47 -10.65
CA ILE A 130 2.57 -9.04 -9.36
C ILE A 130 1.37 -8.72 -8.47
N ALA A 131 1.42 -9.11 -7.20
CA ALA A 131 0.49 -8.58 -6.21
C ALA A 131 1.20 -8.24 -4.91
N VAL A 132 0.69 -7.19 -4.26
CA VAL A 132 0.92 -6.98 -2.82
C VAL A 132 -0.24 -7.62 -2.07
N VAL A 133 0.04 -8.57 -1.19
CA VAL A 133 -0.97 -9.15 -0.27
C VAL A 133 -0.48 -9.03 1.17
N GLU A 134 -1.38 -9.25 2.11
CA GLU A 134 -1.07 -9.15 3.54
C GLU A 134 -0.02 -10.20 3.94
N ILE A 135 0.88 -9.86 4.85
CA ILE A 135 2.01 -10.72 5.25
C ILE A 135 1.62 -12.13 5.74
N SER A 136 0.41 -12.32 6.28
CA SER A 136 -0.11 -13.61 6.73
C SER A 136 -0.53 -14.53 5.58
N GLU A 137 -0.66 -14.00 4.35
CA GLU A 137 -1.16 -14.74 3.19
C GLU A 137 -0.11 -15.60 2.48
N LEU A 138 1.15 -15.57 2.92
CA LEU A 138 2.22 -16.35 2.29
C LEU A 138 1.85 -17.84 2.19
N TYR A 139 1.39 -18.44 3.28
CA TYR A 139 1.03 -19.87 3.27
C TYR A 139 -0.20 -20.16 2.42
N THR A 140 -1.16 -19.23 2.32
CA THR A 140 -2.28 -19.33 1.38
C THR A 140 -1.77 -19.37 -0.06
N LEU A 141 -0.86 -18.47 -0.44
CA LEU A 141 -0.28 -18.43 -1.78
C LEU A 141 0.56 -19.67 -2.09
N LEU A 142 1.30 -20.20 -1.11
CA LEU A 142 2.05 -21.45 -1.25
C LEU A 142 1.14 -22.67 -1.41
N ALA A 143 0.01 -22.72 -0.69
CA ALA A 143 -0.98 -23.77 -0.83
C ALA A 143 -1.66 -23.76 -2.21
N LEU A 144 -1.84 -22.57 -2.79
CA LEU A 144 -2.36 -22.38 -4.15
C LEU A 144 -1.33 -22.68 -5.26
N ASP A 145 -0.06 -22.93 -4.92
CA ASP A 145 1.07 -22.99 -5.85
C ASP A 145 1.06 -21.82 -6.85
N SER A 146 0.80 -20.60 -6.33
CA SER A 146 0.51 -19.44 -7.18
C SER A 146 1.70 -18.50 -7.38
N ILE A 147 2.79 -18.66 -6.62
CA ILE A 147 3.92 -17.73 -6.57
C ILE A 147 5.27 -18.41 -6.78
N ILE A 148 6.28 -17.66 -7.20
CA ILE A 148 7.67 -18.14 -7.36
C ILE A 148 8.56 -17.66 -6.21
N PRO A 149 9.62 -18.42 -5.88
CA PRO A 149 10.66 -17.92 -4.98
C PRO A 149 11.47 -16.80 -5.65
N LEU A 150 11.89 -15.82 -4.86
CA LEU A 150 12.57 -14.61 -5.28
C LEU A 150 14.10 -14.71 -5.21
N ASP A 151 14.65 -15.82 -4.68
CA ASP A 151 16.09 -15.98 -4.40
C ASP A 151 16.96 -15.69 -5.64
N LYS A 152 16.56 -16.16 -6.83
CA LYS A 152 17.30 -15.90 -8.08
C LYS A 152 17.34 -14.43 -8.48
N TYR A 153 16.31 -13.66 -8.13
CA TYR A 153 16.27 -12.22 -8.40
C TYR A 153 17.12 -11.48 -7.37
N ILE A 154 17.02 -11.87 -6.10
CA ILE A 154 17.84 -11.34 -5.01
C ILE A 154 19.33 -11.54 -5.28
N GLU A 155 19.75 -12.73 -5.72
CA GLU A 155 21.15 -13.00 -6.09
C GLU A 155 21.65 -12.09 -7.23
N LYS A 156 20.79 -11.78 -8.21
CA LYS A 156 21.16 -10.85 -9.29
C LYS A 156 21.36 -9.41 -8.81
N GLU A 157 20.66 -9.00 -7.76
CA GLU A 157 20.79 -7.68 -7.14
C GLU A 157 21.96 -7.59 -6.13
N GLY A 158 22.77 -8.67 -5.98
CA GLY A 158 23.89 -8.71 -5.04
C GLY A 158 23.65 -9.56 -3.79
N GLY A 159 22.60 -10.39 -3.78
CA GLY A 159 22.38 -11.43 -2.80
C GLY A 159 22.26 -10.89 -1.37
N LYS A 160 23.16 -11.32 -0.49
CA LYS A 160 23.16 -10.91 0.93
C LYS A 160 23.35 -9.40 1.11
N ASP A 161 24.17 -8.76 0.28
CA ASP A 161 24.44 -7.32 0.39
C ASP A 161 23.20 -6.50 0.00
N PHE A 162 22.41 -6.99 -0.95
CA PHE A 162 21.10 -6.43 -1.26
C PHE A 162 20.15 -6.53 -0.06
N LEU A 163 20.05 -7.72 0.55
CA LEU A 163 19.17 -7.94 1.70
C LEU A 163 19.56 -7.12 2.94
N ASN A 164 20.86 -6.86 3.15
CA ASN A 164 21.36 -6.07 4.27
C ASN A 164 20.94 -4.58 4.22
N GLN A 165 20.44 -4.10 3.08
CA GLN A 165 19.88 -2.75 2.95
C GLN A 165 18.50 -2.62 3.61
N TYR A 166 17.89 -3.74 4.00
CA TYR A 166 16.55 -3.82 4.57
C TYR A 166 16.58 -4.36 5.99
N PHE A 167 15.57 -4.01 6.78
CA PHE A 167 15.43 -4.57 8.13
C PHE A 167 15.16 -6.07 8.06
N SER A 168 16.06 -6.87 8.64
CA SER A 168 15.97 -8.33 8.66
C SER A 168 14.65 -8.84 9.24
N ALA A 169 14.11 -8.16 10.26
CA ALA A 169 12.84 -8.46 10.90
C ALA A 169 11.65 -8.45 9.91
N PHE A 170 11.73 -7.74 8.80
CA PHE A 170 10.65 -7.69 7.82
C PHE A 170 10.55 -8.95 6.96
N PHE A 171 11.58 -9.79 6.90
CA PHE A 171 11.54 -10.98 6.05
C PHE A 171 11.02 -12.23 6.75
N GLY A 172 10.68 -12.16 8.05
CA GLY A 172 10.20 -13.33 8.80
C GLY A 172 8.96 -13.96 8.17
N ASN A 173 8.01 -13.13 7.73
CA ASN A 173 6.77 -13.52 7.06
C ASN A 173 6.89 -13.67 5.53
N ALA A 174 8.08 -13.42 4.97
CA ALA A 174 8.36 -13.60 3.56
C ALA A 174 9.13 -14.90 3.26
N LYS A 175 9.59 -15.62 4.29
CA LYS A 175 10.43 -16.81 4.19
C LYS A 175 9.64 -18.07 4.51
N ALA A 176 9.77 -19.08 3.66
CA ALA A 176 9.21 -20.41 3.91
C ALA A 176 10.00 -21.46 3.14
N ARG A 177 10.10 -22.68 3.68
CA ARG A 177 10.76 -23.82 3.02
C ARG A 177 12.18 -23.48 2.54
N GLY A 178 12.93 -22.70 3.33
CA GLY A 178 14.31 -22.30 3.05
C GLY A 178 14.48 -21.28 1.92
N LYS A 179 13.41 -20.62 1.47
CA LYS A 179 13.42 -19.65 0.36
C LYS A 179 12.69 -18.36 0.73
N ILE A 180 12.96 -17.29 -0.01
CA ILE A 180 12.22 -16.02 0.09
C ILE A 180 11.14 -16.01 -1.00
N TRP A 181 9.87 -15.86 -0.61
CA TRP A 181 8.71 -15.94 -1.49
C TRP A 181 7.94 -14.63 -1.63
N GLY A 182 8.28 -13.65 -0.82
CA GLY A 182 7.74 -12.29 -0.87
C GLY A 182 8.85 -11.28 -0.62
N PHE A 183 8.61 -10.03 -0.98
CA PHE A 183 9.51 -8.93 -0.68
C PHE A 183 8.80 -7.82 0.10
N PRO A 184 9.35 -7.37 1.25
CA PRO A 184 8.75 -6.30 2.05
C PRO A 184 8.47 -5.04 1.23
N PHE A 185 7.22 -4.62 1.15
CA PHE A 185 6.83 -3.44 0.37
C PHE A 185 6.07 -2.40 1.20
N GLN A 186 4.92 -2.78 1.76
CA GLN A 186 4.12 -1.92 2.63
C GLN A 186 4.30 -2.39 4.07
N ARG A 187 5.27 -1.85 4.81
CA ARG A 187 5.51 -2.25 6.21
C ARG A 187 4.92 -1.27 7.20
N SER A 188 4.30 -1.80 8.25
CA SER A 188 3.81 -1.02 9.39
C SER A 188 3.83 -1.85 10.67
N THR A 189 3.60 -1.18 11.79
CA THR A 189 3.43 -1.81 13.10
C THR A 189 2.36 -1.05 13.88
N PRO A 190 1.62 -1.68 14.79
CA PRO A 190 0.84 -0.95 15.76
C PRO A 190 1.75 -0.14 16.70
N VAL A 191 1.30 1.06 17.06
CA VAL A 191 1.92 1.98 18.02
C VAL A 191 0.85 2.62 18.88
N LEU A 192 1.26 3.25 19.99
CA LEU A 192 0.37 4.00 20.86
C LEU A 192 0.37 5.47 20.44
N TYR A 193 -0.79 5.97 20.02
CA TYR A 193 -1.04 7.40 19.87
C TYR A 193 -1.66 7.94 21.16
N TRP A 194 -1.24 9.12 21.60
CA TRP A 194 -1.78 9.75 22.81
C TRP A 194 -1.97 11.26 22.63
N ASN A 195 -3.05 11.78 23.18
CA ASN A 195 -3.42 13.19 23.16
C ASN A 195 -2.83 13.89 24.38
N LYS A 196 -1.77 14.70 24.17
CA LYS A 196 -1.04 15.36 25.26
C LYS A 196 -1.90 16.41 25.96
N ASP A 197 -2.80 17.06 25.23
CA ASP A 197 -3.65 18.09 25.82
C ASP A 197 -4.69 17.49 26.76
N LEU A 198 -5.20 16.28 26.47
CA LEU A 198 -6.05 15.53 27.42
C LEU A 198 -5.25 15.06 28.64
N PHE A 199 -4.01 14.62 28.49
CA PHE A 199 -3.17 14.26 29.64
C PHE A 199 -2.93 15.48 30.55
N LEU A 200 -2.67 16.65 29.96
CA LEU A 200 -2.45 17.88 30.73
C LEU A 200 -3.73 18.42 31.37
N LYS A 201 -4.88 18.26 30.71
CA LYS A 201 -6.19 18.59 31.29
C LYS A 201 -6.43 17.84 32.60
N HIS A 202 -6.00 16.57 32.67
CA HIS A 202 -6.15 15.68 33.83
C HIS A 202 -4.86 15.56 34.66
N ALA A 203 -3.98 16.58 34.61
CA ALA A 203 -2.67 16.49 35.22
C ALA A 203 -2.71 16.33 36.75
N ALA A 204 -3.72 16.88 37.42
CA ALA A 204 -3.85 16.78 38.87
C ALA A 204 -4.22 15.36 39.29
N GLU A 205 -5.20 14.76 38.60
CA GLU A 205 -5.69 13.40 38.81
C GLU A 205 -4.59 12.38 38.50
N LEU A 206 -3.86 12.57 37.38
CA LEU A 206 -2.73 11.72 37.02
C LEU A 206 -1.63 11.76 38.08
N LYS A 207 -1.24 12.96 38.55
CA LYS A 207 -0.20 13.11 39.57
C LYS A 207 -0.62 12.52 40.92
N ALA A 208 -1.90 12.60 41.28
CA ALA A 208 -2.42 12.01 42.52
C ALA A 208 -2.24 10.48 42.55
N GLU A 209 -2.30 9.83 41.39
CA GLU A 209 -2.06 8.39 41.22
C GLU A 209 -0.59 8.04 40.89
N GLY A 210 0.33 9.01 41.02
CA GLY A 210 1.75 8.82 40.74
C GLY A 210 2.09 8.69 39.24
N LEU A 211 1.17 9.07 38.35
CA LEU A 211 1.37 9.07 36.90
C LEU A 211 1.90 10.43 36.41
N ASP A 212 2.57 10.40 35.27
CA ASP A 212 3.21 11.57 34.67
C ASP A 212 2.38 12.09 33.47
N PRO A 213 1.79 13.30 33.54
CA PRO A 213 0.97 13.83 32.44
C PRO A 213 1.78 14.23 31.19
N GLU A 214 3.11 14.28 31.26
CA GLU A 214 3.96 14.71 30.15
C GLU A 214 4.49 13.53 29.30
N ARG A 215 4.08 12.29 29.61
CA ARG A 215 4.46 11.09 28.85
C ARG A 215 3.33 10.08 28.67
N ALA A 216 3.50 9.24 27.65
CA ALA A 216 2.66 8.06 27.44
C ALA A 216 2.91 6.95 28.49
N PRO A 217 1.94 6.05 28.71
CA PRO A 217 2.13 4.85 29.52
C PRO A 217 3.24 3.95 28.97
N ARG A 218 4.02 3.37 29.87
CA ARG A 218 5.12 2.44 29.60
C ARG A 218 4.77 1.01 29.94
N THR A 219 3.85 0.78 30.89
CA THR A 219 3.43 -0.55 31.33
C THR A 219 1.93 -0.75 31.17
N TRP A 220 1.47 -2.01 31.19
CA TRP A 220 0.04 -2.32 31.23
C TRP A 220 -0.66 -1.75 32.45
N TYR A 221 0.01 -1.72 33.60
CA TYR A 221 -0.52 -1.06 34.80
C TYR A 221 -0.79 0.42 34.51
N GLU A 222 0.21 1.14 33.99
CA GLU A 222 0.03 2.55 33.62
C GLU A 222 -1.08 2.70 32.57
N LEU A 223 -1.10 1.88 31.52
CA LEU A 223 -2.14 1.94 30.47
C LEU A 223 -3.55 1.89 31.07
N VAL A 224 -3.79 0.99 32.03
CA VAL A 224 -5.08 0.85 32.70
C VAL A 224 -5.41 2.10 33.51
N GLU A 225 -4.47 2.61 34.30
CA GLU A 225 -4.70 3.77 35.18
C GLU A 225 -4.88 5.07 34.40
N TYR A 226 -4.03 5.34 33.40
CA TYR A 226 -4.24 6.45 32.46
C TYR A 226 -5.60 6.33 31.77
N ALA A 227 -5.97 5.14 31.27
CA ALA A 227 -7.26 4.96 30.58
C ALA A 227 -8.46 5.19 31.51
N LYS A 228 -8.39 4.80 32.79
CA LYS A 228 -9.44 5.08 33.77
C LYS A 228 -9.63 6.58 33.99
N ILE A 229 -8.55 7.29 34.28
CA ILE A 229 -8.57 8.73 34.59
C ILE A 229 -9.01 9.55 33.38
N LEU A 230 -8.50 9.22 32.20
CA LEU A 230 -8.74 9.98 30.97
C LEU A 230 -10.07 9.65 30.28
N THR A 231 -10.88 8.76 30.85
CA THR A 231 -12.22 8.47 30.34
C THR A 231 -13.23 9.48 30.89
N GLU A 232 -13.75 10.35 30.02
CA GLU A 232 -14.74 11.37 30.38
C GLU A 232 -16.16 10.91 30.04
N ARG A 233 -17.05 10.96 31.03
CA ARG A 233 -18.45 10.53 30.90
C ARG A 233 -19.41 11.66 31.25
N SER A 234 -20.55 11.70 30.57
CA SER A 234 -21.68 12.58 30.84
C SER A 234 -22.94 11.71 30.95
N GLY A 235 -23.37 11.43 32.18
CA GLY A 235 -24.39 10.41 32.43
C GLY A 235 -23.92 9.04 31.91
N ASN A 236 -24.75 8.39 31.11
CA ASN A 236 -24.43 7.08 30.51
C ASN A 236 -23.58 7.16 29.23
N GLU A 237 -23.29 8.36 28.74
CA GLU A 237 -22.55 8.56 27.49
C GLU A 237 -21.06 8.79 27.79
N THR A 238 -20.19 8.05 27.10
CA THR A 238 -18.74 8.32 27.13
C THR A 238 -18.40 9.36 26.06
N LYS A 239 -17.93 10.54 26.49
CA LYS A 239 -17.55 11.66 25.62
C LYS A 239 -16.12 11.52 25.11
N VAL A 240 -15.23 11.06 25.99
CA VAL A 240 -13.84 10.73 25.66
C VAL A 240 -13.54 9.35 26.21
N TYR A 241 -13.09 8.42 25.37
CA TYR A 241 -12.56 7.15 25.82
C TYR A 241 -11.10 7.31 26.24
N GLY A 242 -10.70 6.76 27.39
CA GLY A 242 -9.31 6.77 27.80
C GLY A 242 -8.40 6.00 26.84
N LEU A 243 -8.92 4.95 26.19
CA LEU A 243 -8.22 4.17 25.18
C LEU A 243 -9.21 3.73 24.09
N ILE A 244 -8.81 3.74 22.82
CA ILE A 244 -9.52 2.98 21.77
C ILE A 244 -8.62 1.85 21.28
N LEU A 245 -9.15 0.62 21.36
CA LEU A 245 -8.68 -0.54 20.62
C LEU A 245 -9.55 -0.72 19.35
N PRO A 246 -8.97 -0.67 18.14
CA PRO A 246 -9.73 -0.70 16.91
C PRO A 246 -10.21 -2.11 16.55
N GLY A 247 -11.37 -2.19 15.93
CA GLY A 247 -11.98 -3.37 15.33
C GLY A 247 -11.59 -3.58 13.86
N GLY A 248 -11.66 -4.83 13.38
CA GLY A 248 -11.42 -5.20 11.98
C GLY A 248 -10.13 -5.99 11.75
N TRP A 249 -9.06 -5.61 12.45
CA TRP A 249 -7.78 -6.34 12.55
C TRP A 249 -7.45 -6.59 14.02
N ASN A 250 -8.43 -7.16 14.75
CA ASN A 250 -8.34 -7.38 16.20
C ASN A 250 -7.21 -8.36 16.54
N ASP A 251 -7.05 -9.39 15.72
CA ASP A 251 -5.98 -10.38 15.77
C ASP A 251 -4.59 -9.74 15.74
N TRP A 252 -4.37 -8.77 14.84
CA TRP A 252 -3.09 -8.08 14.74
C TRP A 252 -2.80 -7.18 15.95
N ILE A 253 -3.80 -6.43 16.43
CA ILE A 253 -3.64 -5.64 17.65
C ILE A 253 -3.47 -6.55 18.88
N PHE A 254 -4.16 -7.69 18.91
CA PHE A 254 -4.08 -8.67 19.99
C PHE A 254 -2.72 -9.36 20.03
N GLU A 255 -2.14 -9.69 18.88
CA GLU A 255 -0.75 -10.14 18.82
C GLU A 255 0.20 -9.11 19.44
N GLY A 256 -0.08 -7.81 19.32
CA GLY A 256 0.62 -6.76 20.07
C GLY A 256 0.63 -7.00 21.58
N PHE A 257 -0.52 -7.26 22.19
CA PHE A 257 -0.60 -7.58 23.62
C PHE A 257 0.12 -8.90 23.96
N VAL A 258 -0.01 -9.93 23.13
CA VAL A 258 0.69 -11.20 23.34
C VAL A 258 2.21 -11.00 23.34
N ARG A 259 2.74 -10.23 22.38
CA ARG A 259 4.18 -9.91 22.30
C ARG A 259 4.65 -9.07 23.49
N GLN A 260 3.82 -8.18 24.02
CA GLN A 260 4.11 -7.41 25.25
C GLN A 260 4.23 -8.30 26.49
N ASN A 261 3.58 -9.47 26.45
CA ASN A 261 3.65 -10.49 27.50
C ASN A 261 4.80 -11.50 27.33
N GLY A 262 5.66 -11.32 26.32
CA GLY A 262 6.74 -12.27 26.05
C GLY A 262 6.29 -13.56 25.36
N ALA A 263 5.04 -13.63 24.92
CA ALA A 263 4.44 -14.78 24.29
C ALA A 263 4.31 -14.61 22.77
N GLN A 264 3.87 -15.67 22.09
CA GLN A 264 3.52 -15.65 20.68
C GLN A 264 2.30 -16.51 20.38
N LEU A 265 1.57 -16.19 19.31
CA LEU A 265 0.33 -16.89 18.96
C LEU A 265 0.56 -18.23 18.27
N ILE A 266 1.66 -18.34 17.52
CA ILE A 266 2.03 -19.54 16.74
C ILE A 266 3.52 -19.82 16.90
N SER A 267 3.94 -21.07 16.72
CA SER A 267 5.34 -21.46 16.66
C SER A 267 6.04 -20.88 15.44
N ASP A 268 7.36 -20.71 15.53
CA ASP A 268 8.18 -20.14 14.45
C ASP A 268 8.07 -20.94 13.13
N ASP A 269 7.81 -22.25 13.23
CA ASP A 269 7.58 -23.11 12.06
C ASP A 269 6.13 -23.12 11.55
N GLY A 270 5.24 -22.36 12.20
CA GLY A 270 3.83 -22.20 11.85
C GLY A 270 2.96 -23.43 12.11
N LYS A 271 3.45 -24.46 12.80
CA LYS A 271 2.75 -25.75 12.97
C LYS A 271 1.97 -25.90 14.26
N LYS A 272 2.20 -25.06 15.26
CA LYS A 272 1.52 -25.10 16.55
C LYS A 272 0.94 -23.73 16.88
N ALA A 273 -0.32 -23.72 17.32
CA ALA A 273 -0.96 -22.54 17.90
C ALA A 273 -0.86 -22.58 19.44
N TYR A 274 -0.81 -21.40 20.05
CA TYR A 274 -0.69 -21.22 21.51
C TYR A 274 -1.89 -20.47 22.10
N PHE A 275 -3.05 -20.48 21.44
CA PHE A 275 -4.22 -19.71 21.89
C PHE A 275 -4.75 -20.11 23.28
N ASP A 276 -4.42 -21.30 23.76
CA ASP A 276 -4.87 -21.90 25.02
C ASP A 276 -3.82 -21.84 26.15
N THR A 277 -2.69 -21.16 25.95
CA THR A 277 -1.64 -21.04 26.96
C THR A 277 -1.91 -19.84 27.90
N LEU A 278 -1.44 -19.93 29.15
CA LEU A 278 -1.69 -18.90 30.18
C LEU A 278 -1.13 -17.52 29.79
N ASP A 279 0.03 -17.50 29.14
CA ASP A 279 0.73 -16.31 28.68
C ASP A 279 0.02 -15.62 27.49
N VAL A 280 -0.84 -16.33 26.76
CA VAL A 280 -1.76 -15.76 25.75
C VAL A 280 -3.12 -15.37 26.36
N LEU A 281 -3.57 -16.11 27.38
CA LEU A 281 -4.83 -15.81 28.08
C LEU A 281 -4.78 -14.49 28.87
N GLU A 282 -3.66 -14.18 29.52
CA GLU A 282 -3.48 -12.93 30.29
C GLU A 282 -3.71 -11.65 29.44
N PRO A 283 -3.09 -11.50 28.25
CA PRO A 283 -3.42 -10.46 27.27
C PRO A 283 -4.92 -10.31 27.00
N LEU A 284 -5.63 -11.44 26.84
CA LEU A 284 -7.06 -11.46 26.53
C LEU A 284 -7.89 -10.98 27.73
N ILE A 285 -7.51 -11.38 28.94
CA ILE A 285 -8.14 -10.91 30.18
C ILE A 285 -7.98 -9.39 30.31
N LEU A 286 -6.79 -8.83 30.01
CA LEU A 286 -6.58 -7.38 30.03
C LEU A 286 -7.45 -6.68 28.99
N TRP A 287 -7.47 -7.16 27.74
CA TRP A 287 -8.32 -6.59 26.69
C TRP A 287 -9.80 -6.61 27.10
N TYR A 288 -10.27 -7.75 27.63
CA TYR A 288 -11.63 -7.90 28.13
C TYR A 288 -11.92 -6.93 29.28
N LYS A 289 -10.98 -6.76 30.22
CA LYS A 289 -11.09 -5.82 31.33
C LYS A 289 -11.23 -4.38 30.83
N LEU A 290 -10.43 -3.96 29.85
CA LEU A 290 -10.48 -2.59 29.29
C LEU A 290 -11.82 -2.29 28.60
N THR A 291 -12.38 -3.27 27.90
CA THR A 291 -13.60 -3.10 27.08
C THR A 291 -14.90 -3.35 27.85
N ASN A 292 -14.97 -4.41 28.65
CA ASN A 292 -16.23 -4.89 29.26
C ASN A 292 -16.37 -4.53 30.74
N ILE A 293 -15.28 -4.54 31.50
CA ILE A 293 -15.31 -4.28 32.95
C ILE A 293 -15.14 -2.79 33.24
N LEU A 294 -14.02 -2.21 32.81
CA LEU A 294 -13.69 -0.80 33.03
C LEU A 294 -14.42 0.12 32.05
N LYS A 295 -14.80 -0.40 30.89
CA LYS A 295 -15.47 0.34 29.80
C LYS A 295 -14.73 1.64 29.45
N VAL A 296 -13.41 1.58 29.45
CA VAL A 296 -12.49 2.69 29.09
C VAL A 296 -12.11 2.63 27.61
N SER A 297 -12.37 1.50 26.96
CA SER A 297 -12.39 1.32 25.52
C SER A 297 -13.79 0.91 25.06
N PRO A 298 -14.27 1.39 23.90
CA PRO A 298 -15.52 0.91 23.34
C PRO A 298 -15.40 -0.59 23.00
N PRO A 299 -16.52 -1.34 23.04
CA PRO A 299 -16.52 -2.77 22.69
C PRO A 299 -16.19 -3.00 21.21
N LEU A 300 -16.56 -2.05 20.34
CA LEU A 300 -16.20 -2.06 18.94
C LEU A 300 -16.01 -0.62 18.45
N ARG A 301 -14.92 -0.39 17.72
CA ARG A 301 -14.71 0.82 16.93
C ARG A 301 -14.11 0.46 15.58
N PRO A 302 -14.77 0.69 14.43
CA PRO A 302 -14.23 0.28 13.15
C PRO A 302 -12.83 0.86 12.86
N TRP A 303 -11.97 0.08 12.22
CA TRP A 303 -10.59 0.45 11.87
C TRP A 303 -10.51 1.86 11.28
N ASN A 304 -11.16 2.08 10.14
CA ASN A 304 -11.08 3.34 9.39
C ASN A 304 -11.65 4.56 10.16
N THR A 305 -12.54 4.36 11.14
CA THR A 305 -13.10 5.44 11.95
C THR A 305 -12.21 5.81 13.14
N THR A 306 -11.41 4.86 13.63
CA THR A 306 -10.60 5.01 14.85
C THR A 306 -9.63 6.20 14.80
N PRO A 307 -8.82 6.42 13.75
CA PRO A 307 -7.92 7.56 13.69
C PRO A 307 -8.66 8.90 13.54
N ILE A 308 -9.86 8.90 12.96
CA ILE A 308 -10.72 10.08 12.83
C ILE A 308 -11.28 10.46 14.20
N ASP A 309 -11.79 9.48 14.96
CA ASP A 309 -12.30 9.70 16.32
C ASP A 309 -11.18 10.19 17.26
N PHE A 310 -9.98 9.62 17.18
CA PHE A 310 -8.82 10.13 17.91
C PHE A 310 -8.51 11.57 17.52
N ALA A 311 -8.39 11.87 16.21
CA ALA A 311 -8.10 13.22 15.72
C ALA A 311 -9.18 14.25 16.05
N ALA A 312 -10.42 13.80 16.28
CA ALA A 312 -11.54 14.61 16.75
C ALA A 312 -11.56 14.80 18.29
N GLY A 313 -10.58 14.25 19.03
CA GLY A 313 -10.48 14.37 20.48
C GLY A 313 -11.39 13.44 21.26
N LYS A 314 -12.01 12.42 20.63
CA LYS A 314 -12.89 11.45 21.31
C LYS A 314 -12.15 10.33 22.03
N ALA A 315 -10.82 10.33 21.98
CA ALA A 315 -9.98 9.38 22.67
C ALA A 315 -8.71 10.04 23.20
N ALA A 316 -8.33 9.68 24.43
CA ALA A 316 -7.07 10.11 25.01
C ALA A 316 -5.89 9.29 24.51
N MET A 317 -6.10 7.98 24.30
CA MET A 317 -5.12 7.07 23.72
C MET A 317 -5.75 6.18 22.66
N MET A 318 -4.93 5.68 21.74
CA MET A 318 -5.37 4.76 20.70
C MET A 318 -4.22 3.84 20.29
N TYR A 319 -4.48 2.53 20.25
CA TYR A 319 -3.61 1.59 19.54
C TYR A 319 -3.98 1.65 18.05
N TYR A 320 -3.01 1.91 17.18
CA TYR A 320 -3.26 1.90 15.74
C TYR A 320 -1.97 1.71 14.94
N SER A 321 -2.10 1.34 13.66
CA SER A 321 -0.96 1.25 12.74
C SER A 321 -0.21 2.59 12.62
N THR A 322 1.10 2.56 12.41
CA THR A 322 1.88 3.71 11.93
C THR A 322 1.29 4.35 10.66
N GLY A 323 0.54 3.57 9.86
CA GLY A 323 -0.20 4.07 8.70
C GLY A 323 -1.33 5.07 9.03
N GLY A 324 -1.76 5.18 10.29
CA GLY A 324 -2.71 6.20 10.74
C GLY A 324 -2.10 7.60 10.89
N LEU A 325 -0.77 7.70 11.03
CA LEU A 325 -0.07 8.95 11.34
C LEU A 325 -0.35 10.08 10.35
N PRO A 326 -0.37 9.88 9.01
CA PRO A 326 -0.70 10.94 8.06
C PRO A 326 -2.10 11.54 8.31
N THR A 327 -3.08 10.70 8.61
CA THR A 327 -4.46 11.15 8.92
C THR A 327 -4.48 11.99 10.19
N ILE A 328 -3.82 11.51 11.25
CA ILE A 328 -3.77 12.20 12.54
C ILE A 328 -3.05 13.55 12.40
N ARG A 329 -1.88 13.59 11.75
CA ARG A 329 -1.12 14.83 11.49
C ARG A 329 -1.94 15.88 10.74
N LYS A 330 -2.79 15.44 9.82
CA LYS A 330 -3.63 16.34 9.01
C LYS A 330 -4.84 16.87 9.80
N GLN A 331 -5.47 16.02 10.61
CA GLN A 331 -6.79 16.30 11.19
C GLN A 331 -6.73 16.79 12.63
N ALA A 332 -5.82 16.29 13.46
CA ALA A 332 -5.76 16.63 14.87
C ALA A 332 -5.43 18.13 15.06
N LYS A 333 -6.17 18.78 15.96
CA LYS A 333 -5.99 20.21 16.34
C LYS A 333 -5.40 20.38 17.74
N PHE A 334 -4.95 19.27 18.33
CA PHE A 334 -4.32 19.18 19.64
C PHE A 334 -2.90 18.63 19.50
N ARG A 335 -2.07 18.81 20.53
CA ARG A 335 -0.75 18.19 20.59
C ARG A 335 -0.90 16.70 20.85
N PHE A 336 -0.34 15.86 19.98
CA PHE A 336 -0.32 14.42 20.16
C PHE A 336 1.12 13.88 20.18
N GLY A 337 1.29 12.67 20.68
CA GLY A 337 2.54 11.92 20.58
C GLY A 337 2.31 10.51 20.07
N VAL A 338 3.42 9.87 19.71
CA VAL A 338 3.49 8.45 19.35
C VAL A 338 4.49 7.80 20.31
N ALA A 339 4.15 6.63 20.85
CA ALA A 339 4.96 5.88 21.78
C ALA A 339 4.95 4.38 21.44
N PHE A 340 5.88 3.64 22.04
CA PHE A 340 5.81 2.19 22.05
C PHE A 340 4.53 1.72 22.71
N LEU A 341 4.03 0.56 22.28
CA LEU A 341 2.94 -0.08 22.99
C LEU A 341 3.42 -0.48 24.41
N PRO A 342 2.67 -0.19 25.49
CA PRO A 342 3.07 -0.45 26.87
C PRO A 342 3.42 -1.92 27.19
N LYS A 343 4.55 -2.20 27.83
CA LYS A 343 4.99 -3.57 28.14
C LYS A 343 4.22 -4.21 29.31
N ASN A 344 4.15 -5.54 29.33
CA ASN A 344 4.03 -6.28 30.59
C ASN A 344 5.42 -6.79 30.99
N VAL A 345 5.86 -7.85 30.32
CA VAL A 345 7.17 -8.46 30.47
C VAL A 345 8.19 -7.72 29.60
N GLN A 346 7.82 -7.39 28.36
CA GLN A 346 8.71 -6.76 27.38
C GLN A 346 7.97 -5.77 26.47
N TYR A 347 8.70 -4.86 25.83
CA TYR A 347 8.14 -4.15 24.68
C TYR A 347 8.03 -5.12 23.52
N GLY A 348 6.89 -5.11 22.82
CA GLY A 348 6.64 -6.03 21.73
C GLY A 348 5.52 -5.53 20.84
N THR A 349 5.66 -5.77 19.55
CA THR A 349 4.65 -5.43 18.55
C THR A 349 4.85 -6.28 17.30
N PRO A 350 3.78 -6.77 16.66
CA PRO A 350 3.89 -7.49 15.41
C PRO A 350 4.21 -6.54 14.25
N VAL A 351 4.94 -7.06 13.27
CA VAL A 351 5.01 -6.45 11.93
C VAL A 351 3.66 -6.66 11.26
N GLY A 352 3.26 -5.74 10.38
CA GLY A 352 2.11 -5.91 9.51
C GLY A 352 2.33 -5.24 8.15
N GLY A 353 1.26 -5.30 7.35
CA GLY A 353 1.21 -4.71 6.02
C GLY A 353 1.39 -5.76 4.94
N GLY A 354 2.02 -5.41 3.81
CA GLY A 354 2.00 -6.22 2.60
C GLY A 354 3.36 -6.57 2.02
N ASP A 355 3.44 -7.79 1.52
CA ASP A 355 4.55 -8.32 0.72
C ASP A 355 4.22 -8.32 -0.75
N PHE A 356 5.23 -7.98 -1.54
CA PHE A 356 5.23 -8.11 -2.98
C PHE A 356 5.52 -9.55 -3.37
N HIS A 357 4.70 -10.13 -4.24
CA HIS A 357 4.89 -11.49 -4.75
C HIS A 357 4.86 -11.51 -6.28
N ILE A 358 5.69 -12.36 -6.87
CA ILE A 358 5.67 -12.66 -8.31
C ILE A 358 4.91 -13.97 -8.52
N PHE A 359 3.95 -13.96 -9.43
CA PHE A 359 3.05 -15.08 -9.66
C PHE A 359 3.59 -16.05 -10.72
N ARG A 360 3.16 -17.31 -10.60
CA ARG A 360 3.35 -18.34 -11.64
C ARG A 360 2.32 -18.19 -12.74
N LYS A 361 2.57 -18.87 -13.87
CA LYS A 361 1.64 -18.95 -15.01
C LYS A 361 1.29 -17.56 -15.57
N ILE A 362 2.23 -16.64 -15.46
CA ILE A 362 2.22 -15.33 -16.11
C ILE A 362 2.85 -15.49 -17.52
N PRO A 363 2.60 -14.56 -18.47
CA PRO A 363 3.26 -14.59 -19.78
C PRO A 363 4.78 -14.70 -19.64
N LYS A 364 5.45 -15.44 -20.52
CA LYS A 364 6.90 -15.73 -20.38
C LYS A 364 7.77 -14.47 -20.59
N GLU A 365 7.25 -13.52 -21.35
CA GLU A 365 7.86 -12.21 -21.57
C GLU A 365 7.80 -11.27 -20.35
N ASN A 366 6.92 -11.59 -19.39
CA ASN A 366 6.77 -10.89 -18.11
C ASN A 366 7.64 -11.58 -17.04
#